data_AF-A0A6B3LI10-F1
#
_entry.id   AF-A0A6B3LI10-F1
#
_cell.length_a   1.000
_cell.length_b   1.000
_cell.length_c   1.000
_cell.angle_alpha   90.00
_cell.angle_beta   90.00
_cell.angle_gamma   90.00
#
_symmetry.space_group_name_H-M   'P 1'
#
loop_
_entity.id
_entity.type
_entity.pdbx_description
1 polymer ?
#
loop_
_entity_poly.entity_id
_entity_poly.type
_entity_poly.pdbx_seq_one_letter_code
_entity_poly.pdbx_strand_id
1 'polypeptide(L)'
;MPGTNKPVPNLTPQISTSAERKLSRLQQEFNQKTEQIELLKKEIATRRESMELAQKRIEKELRPIILQQLERRVELAYLLDDAFHLPVFSIREKLKISALIENITFDLISSYERRDMIALHDRYAEYTYAERTAFAAEEAHETIVDDEQTIADDLEDLDDFERIQAQQEREREQREREKQNRQKNRKTKAQLAKEAKAKAELSNISKASRRVYTELAKQLHPDKERDETKRAWKEEAMKRVTQAYHHDDFFELLRLQMEFMQEQGQALEALPDEQLEYYVKILTDQLDELKAEFQGLANGPDAGFYTRFCGSPKQMDQKFKSAKEDLNRELEQLKQNLRTLQDDPQMIRALLK
;
A
#
# COMPACT_ATOMS: atom_id res chain seq x y z
N MET A 1 -42.17 -10.52 -14.83
CA MET A 1 -41.73 -9.15 -15.19
C MET A 1 -40.22 -9.12 -15.10
N PRO A 2 -39.49 -8.90 -16.20
CA PRO A 2 -38.03 -8.90 -16.15
C PRO A 2 -37.56 -7.62 -15.45
N GLY A 3 -36.82 -7.78 -14.36
CA GLY A 3 -36.17 -6.68 -13.65
C GLY A 3 -35.13 -6.04 -14.55
N THR A 4 -35.42 -4.83 -15.03
CA THR A 4 -34.41 -4.00 -15.67
C THR A 4 -33.48 -3.45 -14.60
N ASN A 5 -32.49 -4.25 -14.22
CA ASN A 5 -31.29 -3.76 -13.56
C ASN A 5 -30.51 -2.96 -14.60
N LYS A 6 -30.97 -1.72 -14.85
CA LYS A 6 -30.21 -0.77 -15.67
C LYS A 6 -28.90 -0.53 -14.93
N PRO A 7 -27.73 -0.76 -15.55
CA PRO A 7 -26.47 -0.37 -14.94
C PRO A 7 -26.55 1.12 -14.61
N VAL A 8 -26.28 1.46 -13.34
CA VAL A 8 -26.18 2.85 -12.89
C VAL A 8 -25.21 3.54 -13.85
N PRO A 9 -25.63 4.59 -14.57
CA PRO A 9 -24.74 5.21 -15.52
C PRO A 9 -23.50 5.71 -14.77
N ASN A 10 -22.30 5.36 -15.26
CA ASN A 10 -21.10 6.09 -14.94
C ASN A 10 -21.17 7.47 -15.61
N LEU A 11 -22.06 8.32 -15.09
CA LEU A 11 -22.19 9.72 -15.47
C LEU A 11 -21.04 10.46 -14.83
N THR A 12 -19.99 10.69 -15.60
CA THR A 12 -18.99 11.71 -15.28
C THR A 12 -19.74 13.02 -15.07
N PRO A 13 -19.60 13.72 -13.93
CA PRO A 13 -20.23 15.02 -13.73
C PRO A 13 -19.64 16.00 -14.74
N GLN A 14 -20.41 16.29 -15.80
CA GLN A 14 -20.07 17.25 -16.84
C GLN A 14 -21.15 18.32 -16.94
N ILE A 15 -20.70 19.57 -17.01
CA ILE A 15 -21.53 20.73 -17.32
C ILE A 15 -21.69 20.79 -18.85
N SER A 16 -22.92 20.60 -19.32
CA SER A 16 -23.27 20.64 -20.74
C SER A 16 -23.60 22.06 -21.22
N THR A 17 -23.32 22.36 -22.49
CA THR A 17 -23.75 23.60 -23.15
C THR A 17 -25.19 23.50 -23.66
N SER A 18 -26.02 24.53 -23.44
CA SER A 18 -27.18 24.76 -24.32
C SER A 18 -26.71 25.22 -25.70
N ALA A 19 -27.52 24.98 -26.75
CA ALA A 19 -27.15 25.14 -28.17
C ALA A 19 -26.68 26.56 -28.59
N GLU A 20 -26.74 27.56 -27.70
CA GLU A 20 -26.39 28.96 -28.00
C GLU A 20 -25.27 29.55 -27.12
N ARG A 21 -24.70 28.82 -26.14
CA ARG A 21 -23.66 29.36 -25.24
C ARG A 21 -22.40 28.50 -25.14
N LYS A 22 -21.23 29.15 -25.25
CA LYS A 22 -19.92 28.52 -25.00
C LYS A 22 -19.68 28.41 -23.49
N LEU A 23 -19.12 27.28 -23.03
CA LEU A 23 -18.72 27.08 -21.63
C LEU A 23 -17.76 28.18 -21.16
N SER A 24 -17.91 28.60 -19.90
CA SER A 24 -16.92 29.46 -19.24
C SER A 24 -15.61 28.70 -19.01
N ARG A 25 -14.51 29.43 -18.79
CA ARG A 25 -13.21 28.82 -18.48
C ARG A 25 -13.26 27.94 -17.23
N LEU A 26 -14.00 28.37 -16.21
CA LEU A 26 -14.19 27.61 -14.97
C LEU A 26 -15.02 26.34 -15.20
N GLN A 27 -16.02 26.38 -16.07
CA GLN A 27 -16.83 25.21 -16.42
C GLN A 27 -16.01 24.18 -17.21
N GLN A 28 -15.14 24.64 -18.12
CA GLN A 28 -14.20 23.77 -18.83
C GLN A 28 -13.20 23.13 -17.87
N GLU A 29 -12.64 23.90 -16.93
CA GLU A 29 -11.70 23.40 -15.94
C GLU A 29 -12.35 22.36 -15.00
N PHE A 30 -13.58 22.63 -14.56
CA PHE A 30 -14.38 21.66 -13.80
C PHE A 30 -14.54 20.34 -14.57
N ASN A 31 -15.03 20.40 -15.81
CA ASN A 31 -15.24 19.21 -16.65
C ASN A 31 -13.95 18.43 -16.90
N GLN A 32 -12.84 19.13 -17.09
CA GLN A 32 -11.54 18.50 -17.30
C GLN A 32 -11.06 17.77 -16.04
N LYS A 33 -11.18 18.40 -14.86
CA LYS A 33 -10.76 17.77 -13.60
C LYS A 33 -11.65 16.58 -13.23
N THR A 34 -12.95 16.66 -13.47
CA THR A 34 -13.86 15.53 -13.24
C THR A 34 -13.55 14.34 -14.13
N GLU A 35 -13.25 14.57 -15.41
CA GLU A 35 -12.79 13.52 -16.33
C GLU A 35 -11.47 12.88 -15.89
N GLN A 36 -10.50 13.70 -15.46
CA GLN A 36 -9.21 13.20 -14.97
C GLN A 36 -9.35 12.36 -13.69
N ILE A 37 -10.20 12.79 -12.75
CA ILE A 37 -10.48 12.03 -11.52
C ILE A 37 -11.08 10.67 -11.84
N GLU A 38 -12.09 10.60 -12.72
CA GLU A 38 -12.74 9.33 -13.11
C GLU A 38 -11.77 8.38 -13.81
N LEU A 39 -10.95 8.91 -14.74
CA LEU A 39 -9.93 8.12 -15.41
C LEU A 39 -8.95 7.53 -14.37
N LEU A 40 -8.46 8.35 -13.45
CA LEU A 40 -7.47 7.94 -12.47
C LEU A 40 -8.04 6.95 -11.44
N LYS A 41 -9.27 7.18 -10.94
CA LYS A 41 -9.99 6.22 -10.08
C LYS A 41 -10.12 4.86 -10.79
N LYS A 42 -10.50 4.86 -12.07
CA LYS A 42 -10.63 3.63 -12.86
C LYS A 42 -9.28 2.92 -13.06
N GLU A 43 -8.21 3.65 -13.31
CA GLU A 43 -6.87 3.08 -13.45
C GLU A 43 -6.37 2.48 -12.13
N ILE A 44 -6.56 3.17 -11.00
CA ILE A 44 -6.22 2.67 -9.66
C ILE A 44 -7.00 1.39 -9.36
N ALA A 45 -8.31 1.37 -9.61
CA ALA A 45 -9.16 0.20 -9.41
C ALA A 45 -8.69 -0.99 -10.28
N THR A 46 -8.45 -0.75 -11.57
CA THR A 46 -7.98 -1.78 -12.51
C THR A 46 -6.63 -2.37 -12.06
N ARG A 47 -5.71 -1.53 -11.57
CA ARG A 47 -4.42 -2.00 -11.06
C ARG A 47 -4.59 -2.86 -9.81
N ARG A 48 -5.42 -2.43 -8.86
CA ARG A 48 -5.72 -3.18 -7.63
C ARG A 48 -6.35 -4.54 -7.93
N GLU A 49 -7.34 -4.59 -8.82
CA GLU A 49 -7.97 -5.84 -9.26
C GLU A 49 -6.96 -6.79 -9.92
N SER A 50 -6.06 -6.25 -10.76
CA SER A 50 -4.99 -7.04 -11.37
C SER A 50 -4.02 -7.61 -10.33
N MET A 51 -3.71 -6.86 -9.27
CA MET A 51 -2.87 -7.33 -8.17
C MET A 51 -3.55 -8.43 -7.36
N GLU A 52 -4.82 -8.25 -6.99
CA GLU A 52 -5.58 -9.26 -6.25
C GLU A 52 -5.70 -10.57 -7.05
N LEU A 53 -5.97 -10.46 -8.34
CA LEU A 53 -6.02 -11.62 -9.23
C LEU A 53 -4.67 -12.33 -9.31
N ALA A 54 -3.57 -11.58 -9.43
CA ALA A 54 -2.22 -12.14 -9.45
C ALA A 54 -1.90 -12.88 -8.13
N GLN A 55 -2.25 -12.31 -6.97
CA GLN A 55 -2.06 -12.97 -5.67
C GLN A 55 -2.81 -14.30 -5.60
N LYS A 56 -4.09 -14.33 -5.99
CA LYS A 56 -4.89 -15.58 -6.04
C LYS A 56 -4.26 -16.63 -6.97
N ARG A 57 -3.72 -16.21 -8.11
CA ARG A 57 -3.05 -17.11 -9.05
C ARG A 57 -1.72 -17.63 -8.50
N ILE A 58 -0.95 -16.82 -7.78
CA ILE A 58 0.30 -17.27 -7.14
C ILE A 58 0.01 -18.40 -6.16
N GLU A 59 -0.97 -18.20 -5.27
CA GLU A 59 -1.36 -19.22 -4.29
C GLU A 59 -1.86 -20.52 -4.96
N LYS A 60 -2.58 -20.39 -6.07
CA LYS A 60 -3.14 -21.56 -6.76
C LYS A 60 -2.13 -22.29 -7.65
N GLU A 61 -1.31 -21.54 -8.41
CA GLU A 61 -0.52 -22.09 -9.52
C GLU A 61 0.97 -22.24 -9.19
N LEU A 62 1.54 -21.33 -8.40
CA LEU A 62 2.98 -21.28 -8.15
C LEU A 62 3.34 -21.83 -6.76
N ARG A 63 2.53 -21.51 -5.73
CA ARG A 63 2.76 -21.95 -4.35
C ARG A 63 2.95 -23.45 -4.22
N PRO A 64 2.17 -24.33 -4.88
CA PRO A 64 2.39 -25.78 -4.78
C PRO A 64 3.74 -26.24 -5.34
N ILE A 65 4.28 -25.55 -6.34
CA ILE A 65 5.60 -25.86 -6.93
C ILE A 65 6.70 -25.33 -6.02
N ILE A 66 6.54 -24.13 -5.49
CA ILE A 66 7.46 -23.54 -4.50
C ILE A 66 7.57 -24.46 -3.28
N LEU A 67 6.44 -24.92 -2.72
CA LEU A 67 6.45 -25.86 -1.60
C LEU A 67 7.21 -27.15 -1.92
N GLN A 68 7.02 -27.71 -3.13
CA GLN A 68 7.80 -28.88 -3.56
C GLN A 68 9.30 -28.59 -3.66
N GLN A 69 9.70 -27.42 -4.16
CA GLN A 69 11.10 -27.01 -4.19
C GLN A 69 11.68 -26.90 -2.78
N LEU A 70 10.93 -26.31 -1.84
CA LEU A 70 11.36 -26.20 -0.45
C LEU A 70 11.57 -27.59 0.17
N GLU A 71 10.67 -28.54 -0.06
CA GLU A 71 10.87 -29.93 0.40
C GLU A 71 12.13 -30.56 -0.21
N ARG A 72 12.41 -30.33 -1.50
CA ARG A 72 13.66 -30.82 -2.12
C ARG A 72 14.90 -30.15 -1.53
N ARG A 73 14.84 -28.87 -1.17
CA ARG A 73 15.96 -28.17 -0.50
C ARG A 73 16.20 -28.71 0.92
N VAL A 74 15.15 -29.06 1.64
CA VAL A 74 15.24 -29.74 2.94
C VAL A 74 15.90 -31.11 2.79
N GLU A 75 15.46 -31.91 1.82
CA GLU A 75 16.09 -33.20 1.51
C GLU A 75 17.58 -33.03 1.16
N LEU A 76 17.94 -31.97 0.43
CA LEU A 76 19.33 -31.68 0.10
C LEU A 76 20.15 -31.35 1.34
N ALA A 77 19.61 -30.55 2.27
CA ALA A 77 20.30 -30.22 3.51
C ALA A 77 20.59 -31.48 4.35
N TYR A 78 19.63 -32.39 4.49
CA TYR A 78 19.85 -33.66 5.19
C TYR A 78 20.81 -34.59 4.45
N LEU A 79 20.77 -34.64 3.12
CA LEU A 79 21.74 -35.42 2.36
C LEU A 79 23.17 -34.93 2.60
N LEU A 80 23.36 -33.61 2.69
CA LEU A 80 24.65 -33.02 3.00
C LEU A 80 25.09 -33.29 4.45
N ASP A 81 24.16 -33.28 5.42
CA ASP A 81 24.40 -33.69 6.82
C ASP A 81 24.90 -35.14 6.89
N ASP A 82 24.20 -36.07 6.22
CA ASP A 82 24.62 -37.48 6.13
C ASP A 82 26.01 -37.61 5.49
N ALA A 83 26.24 -36.89 4.39
CA ALA A 83 27.51 -36.91 3.67
C ALA A 83 28.68 -36.34 4.49
N PHE A 84 28.44 -35.32 5.32
CA PHE A 84 29.44 -34.73 6.21
C PHE A 84 30.09 -35.78 7.13
N HIS A 85 29.33 -36.81 7.54
CA HIS A 85 29.82 -37.89 8.39
C HIS A 85 30.62 -38.97 7.64
N LEU A 86 30.59 -38.98 6.31
CA LEU A 86 31.34 -39.97 5.53
C LEU A 86 32.86 -39.74 5.60
N PRO A 87 33.67 -40.81 5.60
CA PRO A 87 35.13 -40.71 5.67
C PRO A 87 35.77 -40.31 4.32
N VAL A 88 35.00 -40.32 3.22
CA VAL A 88 35.49 -40.00 1.88
C VAL A 88 35.84 -38.52 1.68
N PHE A 89 35.34 -37.64 2.55
CA PHE A 89 35.59 -36.20 2.49
C PHE A 89 36.69 -35.78 3.46
N SER A 90 37.62 -34.96 2.94
CA SER A 90 38.64 -34.28 3.72
C SER A 90 38.05 -33.22 4.65
N ILE A 91 38.83 -32.78 5.63
CA ILE A 91 38.43 -31.72 6.57
C ILE A 91 38.03 -30.42 5.83
N ARG A 92 38.75 -30.05 4.76
CA ARG A 92 38.44 -28.87 3.95
C ARG A 92 37.11 -29.00 3.20
N GLU A 93 36.82 -30.19 2.67
CA GLU A 93 35.54 -30.47 2.01
C GLU A 93 34.40 -30.46 3.02
N LYS A 94 34.61 -31.02 4.22
CA LYS A 94 33.63 -31.00 5.32
C LYS A 94 33.26 -29.57 5.74
N LEU A 95 34.23 -28.67 5.88
CA LEU A 95 33.95 -27.25 6.16
C LEU A 95 33.08 -26.60 5.08
N LYS A 96 33.35 -26.89 3.79
CA LYS A 96 32.52 -26.40 2.69
C LYS A 96 31.11 -26.99 2.72
N ILE A 97 30.97 -28.27 3.06
CA ILE A 97 29.67 -28.93 3.23
C ILE A 97 28.89 -28.26 4.37
N SER A 98 29.52 -28.00 5.52
CA SER A 98 28.89 -27.28 6.65
C SER A 98 28.40 -25.90 6.24
N ALA A 99 29.22 -25.12 5.53
CA ALA A 99 28.83 -23.81 5.03
C ALA A 99 27.64 -23.88 4.05
N LEU A 100 27.58 -24.93 3.20
CA LEU A 100 26.42 -25.13 2.32
C LEU A 100 25.15 -25.48 3.11
N ILE A 101 25.25 -26.34 4.12
CA ILE A 101 24.11 -26.69 4.99
C ILE A 101 23.62 -25.43 5.72
N GLU A 102 24.51 -24.65 6.32
CA GLU A 102 24.19 -23.39 6.98
C GLU A 102 23.45 -22.44 6.03
N ASN A 103 23.99 -22.19 4.82
CA ASN A 103 23.36 -21.28 3.87
C ASN A 103 21.97 -21.74 3.42
N ILE A 104 21.80 -23.04 3.12
CA ILE A 104 20.51 -23.59 2.70
C ILE A 104 19.50 -23.49 3.84
N THR A 105 19.88 -23.93 5.04
CA THR A 105 18.98 -23.93 6.20
C THR A 105 18.64 -22.52 6.65
N PHE A 106 19.59 -21.58 6.62
CA PHE A 106 19.34 -20.17 6.91
C PHE A 106 18.29 -19.58 5.97
N ASP A 107 18.44 -19.74 4.64
CA ASP A 107 17.45 -19.26 3.66
C ASP A 107 16.06 -19.88 3.87
N LEU A 108 16.01 -21.18 4.16
CA LEU A 108 14.75 -21.87 4.47
C LEU A 108 14.06 -21.28 5.70
N ILE A 109 14.81 -20.92 6.75
CA ILE A 109 14.26 -20.34 7.97
C ILE A 109 13.85 -18.87 7.74
N SER A 110 14.75 -18.04 7.20
CA SER A 110 14.56 -16.59 7.10
C SER A 110 13.52 -16.20 6.04
N SER A 111 13.52 -16.88 4.90
CA SER A 111 12.72 -16.51 3.74
C SER A 111 11.38 -17.26 3.67
N TYR A 112 11.30 -18.44 4.30
CA TYR A 112 10.16 -19.36 4.17
C TYR A 112 9.62 -19.90 5.49
N GLU A 113 10.08 -19.39 6.62
CA GLU A 113 9.61 -19.73 7.97
C GLU A 113 9.72 -21.23 8.33
N ARG A 114 10.69 -21.96 7.74
CA ARG A 114 10.95 -23.38 8.03
C ARG A 114 11.69 -23.57 9.35
N ARG A 115 11.01 -23.28 10.46
CA ARG A 115 11.57 -23.36 11.83
C ARG A 115 12.04 -24.76 12.21
N ASP A 116 11.52 -25.80 11.56
CA ASP A 116 11.97 -27.18 11.72
C ASP A 116 13.44 -27.39 11.30
N MET A 117 14.03 -26.47 10.51
CA MET A 117 15.44 -26.50 10.11
C MET A 117 16.40 -25.85 11.11
N ILE A 118 15.92 -25.19 12.16
CA ILE A 118 16.77 -24.48 13.13
C ILE A 118 17.78 -25.42 13.79
N ALA A 119 17.35 -26.61 14.22
CA ALA A 119 18.24 -27.57 14.87
C ALA A 119 19.35 -28.08 13.94
N LEU A 120 19.08 -28.16 12.63
CA LEU A 120 20.09 -28.54 11.64
C LEU A 120 21.03 -27.36 11.33
N HIS A 121 20.50 -26.15 11.22
CA HIS A 121 21.27 -24.92 11.04
C HIS A 121 22.29 -24.75 12.19
N ASP A 122 21.83 -24.78 13.44
CA ASP A 122 22.65 -24.48 14.63
C ASP A 122 23.74 -25.53 14.89
N ARG A 123 23.64 -26.72 14.29
CA ARG A 123 24.69 -27.75 14.34
C ARG A 123 25.93 -27.35 13.55
N TYR A 124 25.76 -26.56 12.48
CA TYR A 124 26.80 -26.23 11.52
C TYR A 124 27.18 -24.76 11.50
N ALA A 125 26.30 -23.89 11.97
CA ALA A 125 26.54 -22.46 12.05
C ALA A 125 27.51 -22.11 13.20
N GLU A 126 28.30 -21.04 13.00
CA GLU A 126 29.16 -20.49 14.06
C GLU A 126 28.34 -19.86 15.19
N TYR A 127 27.21 -19.23 14.84
CA TYR A 127 26.25 -18.63 15.75
C TYR A 127 24.88 -19.27 15.50
N THR A 128 24.14 -19.55 16.58
CA THR A 128 22.77 -20.05 16.45
C THR A 128 21.89 -19.04 15.70
N TYR A 129 20.81 -19.53 15.09
CA TYR A 129 19.86 -18.66 14.41
C TYR A 129 19.28 -17.59 15.36
N ALA A 130 19.06 -17.95 16.63
CA ALA A 130 18.60 -17.02 17.67
C ALA A 130 19.64 -15.93 17.97
N GLU A 131 20.91 -16.28 18.11
CA GLU A 131 21.99 -15.30 18.34
C GLU A 131 22.17 -14.39 17.13
N ARG A 132 22.13 -14.93 15.91
CA ARG A 132 22.27 -14.14 14.68
C ARG A 132 21.12 -13.17 14.47
N THR A 133 19.89 -13.59 14.81
CA THR A 133 18.72 -12.70 14.73
C THR A 133 18.69 -11.67 15.86
N ALA A 134 19.17 -12.02 17.06
CA ALA A 134 19.36 -11.08 18.16
C ALA A 134 20.43 -10.04 17.82
N PHE A 135 21.57 -10.45 17.25
CA PHE A 135 22.63 -9.55 16.80
C PHE A 135 22.16 -8.64 15.67
N ALA A 136 21.41 -9.16 14.68
CA ALA A 136 20.83 -8.32 13.63
C ALA A 136 19.80 -7.32 14.18
N ALA A 137 19.03 -7.70 15.21
CA ALA A 137 18.12 -6.80 15.89
C ALA A 137 18.87 -5.75 16.74
N GLU A 138 19.98 -6.13 17.35
CA GLU A 138 20.85 -5.27 18.14
C GLU A 138 21.65 -4.32 17.25
N GLU A 139 22.20 -4.76 16.11
CA GLU A 139 22.81 -3.88 15.09
C GLU A 139 21.77 -2.96 14.45
N ALA A 140 20.56 -3.45 14.15
CA ALA A 140 19.49 -2.57 13.68
C ALA A 140 19.11 -1.55 14.75
N HIS A 141 19.10 -1.96 16.02
CA HIS A 141 18.87 -1.05 17.13
C HIS A 141 20.04 -0.09 17.32
N GLU A 142 21.28 -0.53 17.17
CA GLU A 142 22.50 0.27 17.27
C GLU A 142 22.63 1.22 16.09
N THR A 143 22.19 0.85 14.88
CA THR A 143 22.12 1.77 13.72
C THR A 143 21.04 2.82 13.94
N ILE A 144 19.89 2.46 14.54
CA ILE A 144 18.86 3.43 14.97
C ILE A 144 19.41 4.31 16.09
N VAL A 145 20.18 3.73 17.02
CA VAL A 145 20.82 4.43 18.13
C VAL A 145 22.00 5.27 17.66
N ASP A 146 22.70 4.97 16.57
CA ASP A 146 23.79 5.77 15.97
C ASP A 146 23.21 6.94 15.16
N ASP A 147 22.07 6.72 14.49
CA ASP A 147 21.22 7.80 13.94
C ASP A 147 20.64 8.70 15.06
N GLU A 148 20.46 8.17 16.29
CA GLU A 148 20.10 8.96 17.48
C GLU A 148 21.32 9.50 18.27
N GLN A 149 22.50 8.87 18.21
CA GLN A 149 23.72 9.20 18.96
C GLN A 149 24.59 10.22 18.24
N THR A 150 24.43 10.39 16.92
CA THR A 150 24.84 11.64 16.25
C THR A 150 24.11 12.88 16.79
N ILE A 151 23.08 12.71 17.64
CA ILE A 151 22.40 13.77 18.39
C ILE A 151 22.80 13.78 19.89
N ALA A 152 23.47 12.75 20.40
CA ALA A 152 23.59 12.48 21.84
C ALA A 152 25.04 12.28 22.37
N ASP A 153 26.04 12.87 21.73
CA ASP A 153 27.44 12.86 22.19
C ASP A 153 27.70 13.80 23.40
N ASP A 154 26.77 13.91 24.36
CA ASP A 154 26.88 14.91 25.44
C ASP A 154 26.38 14.51 26.82
N LEU A 155 26.13 13.23 27.16
CA LEU A 155 25.80 12.86 28.55
C LEU A 155 26.19 11.41 28.92
N GLU A 156 27.44 11.22 29.37
CA GLU A 156 27.84 10.11 30.25
C GLU A 156 27.55 10.50 31.71
N ASP A 157 26.65 9.77 32.38
CA ASP A 157 26.75 9.29 33.78
C ASP A 157 25.36 8.94 34.35
N LEU A 158 25.17 7.64 34.63
CA LEU A 158 23.88 6.96 34.86
C LEU A 158 23.28 7.10 36.27
N ASP A 159 23.89 7.86 37.19
CA ASP A 159 23.32 8.11 38.53
C ASP A 159 22.51 9.41 38.63
N ASP A 160 22.41 10.12 37.50
CA ASP A 160 21.75 11.40 37.40
C ASP A 160 20.33 11.27 36.85
N PHE A 161 19.84 10.08 36.46
CA PHE A 161 18.55 9.92 35.75
C PHE A 161 17.32 10.44 36.52
N GLU A 162 17.26 10.32 37.85
CA GLU A 162 16.15 10.89 38.65
C GLU A 162 16.30 12.40 38.89
N ARG A 163 17.52 12.92 39.07
CA ARG A 163 17.77 14.36 39.22
C ARG A 163 17.63 15.08 37.88
N ILE A 164 18.10 14.47 36.80
CA ILE A 164 17.92 14.85 35.40
C ILE A 164 16.46 14.70 35.00
N GLN A 165 15.69 13.69 35.40
CA GLN A 165 14.24 13.69 35.12
C GLN A 165 13.53 14.83 35.84
N ALA A 166 13.81 15.07 37.13
CA ALA A 166 13.23 16.18 37.85
C ALA A 166 13.70 17.56 37.31
N GLN A 167 14.93 17.65 36.80
CA GLN A 167 15.48 18.86 36.19
C GLN A 167 15.04 19.02 34.74
N GLN A 168 14.89 17.95 33.97
CA GLN A 168 14.33 17.90 32.61
C GLN A 168 12.83 18.13 32.63
N GLU A 169 12.10 17.72 33.67
CA GLU A 169 10.67 17.98 33.80
C GLU A 169 10.45 19.45 34.19
N ARG A 170 11.28 20.00 35.09
CA ARG A 170 11.33 21.45 35.35
C ARG A 170 11.78 22.25 34.13
N GLU A 171 12.79 21.80 33.39
CA GLU A 171 13.24 22.43 32.15
C GLU A 171 12.30 22.16 30.98
N ARG A 172 11.50 21.07 30.96
CA ARG A 172 10.45 20.81 29.96
C ARG A 172 9.26 21.67 30.26
N GLU A 173 8.85 21.84 31.52
CA GLU A 173 7.84 22.82 31.90
C GLU A 173 8.33 24.25 31.61
N GLN A 174 9.59 24.56 31.87
CA GLN A 174 10.14 25.89 31.61
C GLN A 174 10.38 26.11 30.11
N ARG A 175 10.81 25.10 29.34
CA ARG A 175 10.89 25.10 27.87
C ARG A 175 9.52 25.01 27.21
N GLU A 176 8.49 24.45 27.83
CA GLU A 176 7.11 24.48 27.34
C GLU A 176 6.48 25.81 27.68
N ARG A 177 6.73 26.40 28.84
CA ARG A 177 6.31 27.77 29.15
C ARG A 177 7.03 28.76 28.26
N GLU A 178 8.32 28.57 27.98
CA GLU A 178 9.10 29.36 27.02
C GLU A 178 8.79 29.03 25.56
N LYS A 179 8.44 27.79 25.18
CA LYS A 179 7.93 27.43 23.85
C LYS A 179 6.51 27.92 23.66
N GLN A 180 5.67 27.98 24.69
CA GLN A 180 4.35 28.60 24.63
C GLN A 180 4.49 30.12 24.59
N ASN A 181 5.43 30.72 25.34
CA ASN A 181 5.74 32.16 25.23
C ASN A 181 6.42 32.51 23.90
N ARG A 182 7.33 31.67 23.38
CA ARG A 182 7.98 31.83 22.06
C ARG A 182 7.04 31.43 20.91
N GLN A 183 6.11 30.48 21.05
CA GLN A 183 5.08 30.21 20.04
C GLN A 183 4.02 31.31 20.05
N LYS A 184 3.72 31.93 21.21
CA LYS A 184 2.91 33.16 21.26
C LYS A 184 3.64 34.37 20.67
N ASN A 185 4.97 34.48 20.84
CA ASN A 185 5.75 35.66 20.42
C ASN A 185 6.57 35.50 19.12
N ARG A 186 6.61 34.31 18.50
CA ARG A 186 7.55 33.99 17.41
C ARG A 186 6.95 33.11 16.33
N LYS A 187 5.62 33.14 16.12
CA LYS A 187 5.10 32.82 14.79
C LYS A 187 5.20 34.10 13.95
N THR A 188 5.99 34.10 12.89
CA THR A 188 6.00 35.23 11.95
C THR A 188 4.60 35.40 11.36
N LYS A 189 4.16 36.65 11.14
CA LYS A 189 2.86 36.96 10.51
C LYS A 189 2.63 36.13 9.24
N ALA A 190 3.67 35.81 8.47
CA ALA A 190 3.61 34.99 7.28
C ALA A 190 3.29 33.50 7.54
N GLN A 191 3.87 32.89 8.59
CA GLN A 191 3.62 31.49 8.94
C GLN A 191 2.27 31.31 9.62
N LEU A 192 1.89 32.24 10.50
CA LEU A 192 0.52 32.34 11.03
C LEU A 192 -0.51 32.57 9.93
N ALA A 193 -0.22 33.43 8.95
CA ALA A 193 -1.12 33.65 7.82
C ALA A 193 -1.20 32.43 6.90
N LYS A 194 -0.11 31.67 6.71
CA LYS A 194 -0.10 30.45 5.89
C LYS A 194 -0.82 29.30 6.60
N GLU A 195 -0.60 29.12 7.89
CA GLU A 195 -1.27 28.12 8.74
C GLU A 195 -2.75 28.48 8.94
N ALA A 196 -3.09 29.77 9.15
CA ALA A 196 -4.46 30.24 9.21
C ALA A 196 -5.15 30.17 7.85
N LYS A 197 -4.46 30.43 6.73
CA LYS A 197 -4.98 30.19 5.37
C LYS A 197 -5.25 28.71 5.16
N ALA A 198 -4.31 27.82 5.44
CA ALA A 198 -4.49 26.37 5.29
C ALA A 198 -5.64 25.86 6.18
N LYS A 199 -5.75 26.33 7.43
CA LYS A 199 -6.82 25.96 8.34
C LYS A 199 -8.18 26.56 7.95
N ALA A 200 -8.19 27.78 7.41
CA ALA A 200 -9.39 28.39 6.84
C ALA A 200 -9.81 27.69 5.55
N GLU A 201 -8.85 27.24 4.73
CA GLU A 201 -9.07 26.45 3.51
C GLU A 201 -9.66 25.08 3.85
N LEU A 202 -9.08 24.32 4.78
CA LEU A 202 -9.64 23.06 5.29
C LEU A 202 -11.04 23.24 5.91
N SER A 203 -11.22 24.32 6.67
CA SER A 203 -12.54 24.67 7.23
C SER A 203 -13.56 24.99 6.12
N ASN A 204 -13.13 25.61 5.03
CA ASN A 204 -13.99 25.88 3.89
C ASN A 204 -14.28 24.59 3.10
N ILE A 205 -13.30 23.69 2.92
CA ILE A 205 -13.42 22.32 2.34
C ILE A 205 -14.55 21.55 3.02
N SER A 206 -14.47 21.44 4.34
CA SER A 206 -15.53 20.87 5.17
C SER A 206 -16.89 21.55 4.98
N LYS A 207 -16.93 22.89 4.90
CA LYS A 207 -18.20 23.64 4.77
C LYS A 207 -18.88 23.40 3.44
N ALA A 208 -18.14 23.28 2.34
CA ALA A 208 -18.73 23.07 1.04
C ALA A 208 -19.19 21.63 0.80
N SER A 209 -18.40 20.64 1.21
CA SER A 209 -18.85 19.24 1.23
C SER A 209 -20.10 19.10 2.08
N ARG A 210 -20.14 19.74 3.25
CA ARG A 210 -21.33 19.79 4.12
C ARG A 210 -22.50 20.52 3.46
N ARG A 211 -22.27 21.59 2.71
CA ARG A 211 -23.31 22.33 2.00
C ARG A 211 -23.93 21.48 0.89
N VAL A 212 -23.12 20.86 0.04
CA VAL A 212 -23.59 19.94 -1.02
C VAL A 212 -24.34 18.76 -0.40
N TYR A 213 -23.79 18.13 0.63
CA TYR A 213 -24.47 17.07 1.37
C TYR A 213 -25.82 17.51 1.95
N THR A 214 -25.88 18.66 2.62
CA THR A 214 -27.13 19.16 3.23
C THR A 214 -28.18 19.49 2.18
N GLU A 215 -27.77 20.03 1.03
CA GLU A 215 -28.67 20.34 -0.08
C GLU A 215 -29.21 19.04 -0.71
N LEU A 216 -28.34 18.09 -0.99
CA LEU A 216 -28.70 16.76 -1.47
C LEU A 216 -29.65 16.05 -0.50
N ALA A 217 -29.34 16.05 0.80
CA ALA A 217 -30.17 15.42 1.83
C ALA A 217 -31.59 16.02 1.91
N LYS A 218 -31.72 17.35 1.70
CA LYS A 218 -33.04 18.01 1.66
C LYS A 218 -33.83 17.66 0.41
N GLN A 219 -33.16 17.55 -0.73
CA GLN A 219 -33.78 17.31 -2.04
C GLN A 219 -34.12 15.83 -2.28
N LEU A 220 -33.30 14.92 -1.75
CA LEU A 220 -33.42 13.46 -1.87
C LEU A 220 -34.17 12.80 -0.69
N HIS A 221 -34.73 13.56 0.25
CA HIS A 221 -35.38 12.95 1.42
C HIS A 221 -36.62 12.10 1.03
N PRO A 222 -36.65 10.79 1.35
CA PRO A 222 -37.69 9.86 0.88
C PRO A 222 -39.09 10.14 1.45
N ASP A 223 -39.20 10.72 2.67
CA ASP A 223 -40.49 11.03 3.31
C ASP A 223 -41.39 12.01 2.54
N LYS A 224 -40.83 12.77 1.59
CA LYS A 224 -41.60 13.75 0.82
C LYS A 224 -42.18 13.20 -0.48
N GLU A 225 -41.91 11.95 -0.83
CA GLU A 225 -42.29 11.38 -2.12
C GLU A 225 -43.46 10.40 -1.99
N ARG A 226 -44.53 10.62 -2.77
CA ARG A 226 -45.75 9.78 -2.77
C ARG A 226 -45.71 8.64 -3.78
N ASP A 227 -44.80 8.70 -4.76
CA ASP A 227 -44.59 7.68 -5.78
C ASP A 227 -43.57 6.64 -5.28
N GLU A 228 -43.98 5.38 -5.20
CA GLU A 228 -43.16 4.29 -4.67
C GLU A 228 -41.87 4.06 -5.49
N THR A 229 -41.92 4.28 -6.81
CA THR A 229 -40.76 4.09 -7.69
C THR A 229 -39.72 5.19 -7.48
N LYS A 230 -40.18 6.43 -7.36
CA LYS A 230 -39.32 7.58 -7.04
C LYS A 230 -38.78 7.53 -5.62
N ARG A 231 -39.55 6.98 -4.67
CA ARG A 231 -39.11 6.79 -3.29
C ARG A 231 -37.96 5.80 -3.19
N ALA A 232 -38.03 4.67 -3.89
CA ALA A 232 -36.95 3.69 -3.94
C ALA A 232 -35.67 4.28 -4.55
N TRP A 233 -35.79 5.03 -5.64
CA TRP A 233 -34.64 5.72 -6.25
C TRP A 233 -34.03 6.76 -5.29
N LYS A 234 -34.85 7.59 -4.62
CA LYS A 234 -34.38 8.57 -3.63
C LYS A 234 -33.69 7.95 -2.43
N GLU A 235 -34.17 6.79 -1.96
CA GLU A 235 -33.55 6.06 -0.86
C GLU A 235 -32.15 5.56 -1.24
N GLU A 236 -32.00 4.99 -2.43
CA GLU A 236 -30.70 4.52 -2.94
C GLU A 236 -29.72 5.69 -3.17
N ALA A 237 -30.20 6.77 -3.78
CA ALA A 237 -29.41 7.99 -3.95
C ALA A 237 -28.97 8.58 -2.60
N MET A 238 -29.84 8.60 -1.58
CA MET A 238 -29.48 9.10 -0.25
C MET A 238 -28.43 8.22 0.45
N LYS A 239 -28.46 6.90 0.26
CA LYS A 239 -27.41 5.98 0.74
C LYS A 239 -26.06 6.33 0.11
N ARG A 240 -26.02 6.51 -1.22
CA ARG A 240 -24.82 6.93 -1.96
C ARG A 240 -24.29 8.28 -1.48
N VAL A 241 -25.17 9.26 -1.24
CA VAL A 241 -24.80 10.60 -0.71
C VAL A 241 -24.18 10.48 0.68
N THR A 242 -24.76 9.67 1.54
CA THR A 242 -24.25 9.44 2.90
C THR A 242 -22.89 8.77 2.87
N GLN A 243 -22.71 7.76 2.02
CA GLN A 243 -21.44 7.07 1.85
C GLN A 243 -20.35 8.01 1.32
N ALA A 244 -20.64 8.78 0.26
CA ALA A 244 -19.68 9.74 -0.30
C ALA A 244 -19.24 10.79 0.73
N TYR A 245 -20.17 11.29 1.54
CA TYR A 245 -19.85 12.23 2.62
C TYR A 245 -18.97 11.62 3.71
N HIS A 246 -19.22 10.36 4.10
CA HIS A 246 -18.40 9.68 5.10
C HIS A 246 -16.97 9.35 4.63
N HIS A 247 -16.75 9.21 3.33
CA HIS A 247 -15.44 8.93 2.75
C HIS A 247 -14.73 10.21 2.25
N ASP A 248 -15.25 11.40 2.59
CA ASP A 248 -14.76 12.69 2.09
C ASP A 248 -14.68 12.76 0.54
N ASP A 249 -15.52 11.98 -0.16
CA ASP A 249 -15.54 11.89 -1.63
C ASP A 249 -16.42 13.00 -2.22
N PHE A 250 -15.87 14.22 -2.25
CA PHE A 250 -16.57 15.38 -2.80
C PHE A 250 -16.95 15.22 -4.27
N PHE A 251 -16.11 14.58 -5.07
CA PHE A 251 -16.40 14.23 -6.45
C PHE A 251 -17.70 13.41 -6.56
N GLU A 252 -17.88 12.37 -5.74
CA GLU A 252 -19.12 11.58 -5.75
C GLU A 252 -20.34 12.39 -5.27
N LEU A 253 -20.17 13.28 -4.29
CA LEU A 253 -21.23 14.20 -3.88
C LEU A 253 -21.68 15.10 -5.05
N LEU A 254 -20.74 15.66 -5.80
CA LEU A 254 -21.04 16.46 -6.99
C LEU A 254 -21.72 15.64 -8.08
N ARG A 255 -21.24 14.41 -8.32
CA ARG A 255 -21.83 13.50 -9.29
C ARG A 255 -23.30 13.20 -8.96
N LEU A 256 -23.59 12.91 -7.69
CA LEU A 256 -24.95 12.68 -7.20
C LEU A 256 -25.84 13.92 -7.30
N GLN A 257 -25.27 15.11 -7.05
CA GLN A 257 -25.98 16.38 -7.25
C GLN A 257 -26.38 16.59 -8.72
N MET A 258 -25.46 16.31 -9.65
CA MET A 258 -25.73 16.44 -11.08
C MET A 258 -26.75 15.39 -11.57
N GLU A 259 -26.63 14.14 -11.12
CA GLU A 259 -27.59 13.06 -11.41
C GLU A 259 -29.00 13.47 -10.96
N PHE A 260 -29.12 14.04 -9.75
CA PHE A 260 -30.40 14.55 -9.24
C PHE A 260 -30.96 15.72 -10.07
N MET A 261 -30.13 16.70 -10.44
CA MET A 261 -30.59 17.85 -11.23
C MET A 261 -31.09 17.45 -12.63
N GLN A 262 -30.44 16.47 -13.27
CA GLN A 262 -30.87 15.93 -14.56
C GLN A 262 -32.23 15.22 -14.46
N GLU A 263 -32.44 14.39 -13.43
CA GLU A 263 -33.71 13.70 -13.18
C GLU A 263 -34.86 14.69 -12.86
N GLN A 264 -34.56 15.86 -12.29
CA GLN A 264 -35.52 16.94 -12.05
C GLN A 264 -35.77 17.85 -13.27
N GLY A 265 -35.08 17.62 -14.40
CA GLY A 265 -35.18 18.47 -15.58
C GLY A 265 -34.67 19.90 -15.37
N GLN A 266 -33.82 20.13 -14.36
CA GLN A 266 -33.19 21.42 -14.10
C GLN A 266 -31.95 21.60 -14.97
N ALA A 267 -31.78 22.78 -15.56
CA ALA A 267 -30.61 23.08 -16.39
C ALA A 267 -29.33 23.20 -15.53
N LEU A 268 -28.26 22.55 -15.99
CA LEU A 268 -26.91 22.56 -15.42
C LEU A 268 -26.24 23.96 -15.37
N GLU A 269 -26.83 24.97 -16.01
CA GLU A 269 -26.22 26.29 -16.23
C GLU A 269 -26.25 27.23 -14.99
N ALA A 270 -26.84 26.82 -13.88
CA ALA A 270 -27.17 27.73 -12.76
C ALA A 270 -26.24 27.66 -11.53
N LEU A 271 -24.99 27.21 -11.67
CA LEU A 271 -24.01 27.28 -10.57
C LEU A 271 -23.33 28.67 -10.57
N PRO A 272 -23.36 29.42 -9.44
CA PRO A 272 -22.64 30.69 -9.32
C PRO A 272 -21.13 30.50 -9.48
N ASP A 273 -20.44 31.44 -10.15
CA ASP A 273 -19.00 31.37 -10.40
C ASP A 273 -18.18 31.17 -9.10
N GLU A 274 -18.56 31.82 -8.00
CA GLU A 274 -17.91 31.63 -6.68
C GLU A 274 -17.99 30.19 -6.16
N GLN A 275 -19.07 29.46 -6.45
CA GLN A 275 -19.20 28.05 -6.08
C GLN A 275 -18.39 27.16 -7.02
N LEU A 276 -18.30 27.53 -8.30
CA LEU A 276 -17.57 26.77 -9.30
C LEU A 276 -16.05 26.86 -9.11
N GLU A 277 -15.50 28.05 -8.84
CA GLU A 277 -14.08 28.23 -8.45
C GLU A 277 -13.70 27.33 -7.29
N TYR A 278 -14.62 27.26 -6.32
CA TYR A 278 -14.44 26.49 -5.14
C TYR A 278 -14.49 24.97 -5.41
N TYR A 279 -15.39 24.50 -6.28
CA TYR A 279 -15.41 23.10 -6.72
C TYR A 279 -14.15 22.72 -7.47
N VAL A 280 -13.70 23.57 -8.39
CA VAL A 280 -12.44 23.40 -9.13
C VAL A 280 -11.27 23.22 -8.18
N LYS A 281 -11.24 23.96 -7.06
CA LYS A 281 -10.21 23.81 -6.03
C LYS A 281 -10.25 22.43 -5.37
N ILE A 282 -11.41 21.99 -4.85
CA ILE A 282 -11.49 20.65 -4.22
C ILE A 282 -11.13 19.56 -5.23
N LEU A 283 -11.62 19.65 -6.47
CA LEU A 283 -11.29 18.68 -7.52
C LEU A 283 -9.79 18.68 -7.84
N THR A 284 -9.08 19.81 -7.66
CA THR A 284 -7.62 19.85 -7.80
C THR A 284 -6.96 19.09 -6.67
N ASP A 285 -7.36 19.35 -5.43
CA ASP A 285 -6.81 18.68 -4.25
C ASP A 285 -7.02 17.15 -4.35
N GLN A 286 -8.25 16.72 -4.68
CA GLN A 286 -8.58 15.29 -4.88
C GLN A 286 -7.79 14.66 -6.04
N LEU A 287 -7.61 15.38 -7.15
CA LEU A 287 -6.83 14.88 -8.27
C LEU A 287 -5.35 14.69 -7.88
N ASP A 288 -4.79 15.60 -7.09
CA ASP A 288 -3.40 15.51 -6.64
C ASP A 288 -3.21 14.38 -5.60
N GLU A 289 -4.19 14.14 -4.73
CA GLU A 289 -4.23 12.96 -3.85
C GLU A 289 -4.27 11.65 -4.65
N LEU A 290 -5.16 11.55 -5.65
CA LEU A 290 -5.25 10.36 -6.51
C LEU A 290 -3.96 10.15 -7.33
N LYS A 291 -3.30 11.23 -7.78
CA LYS A 291 -1.99 11.11 -8.46
C LYS A 291 -0.93 10.58 -7.53
N ALA A 292 -0.89 11.04 -6.28
CA ALA A 292 0.03 10.53 -5.28
C ALA A 292 -0.25 9.05 -4.98
N GLU A 293 -1.52 8.65 -4.84
CA GLU A 293 -1.93 7.26 -4.67
C GLU A 293 -1.49 6.39 -5.86
N PHE A 294 -1.74 6.85 -7.08
CA PHE A 294 -1.32 6.14 -8.29
C PHE A 294 0.20 6.03 -8.40
N GLN A 295 0.95 7.08 -8.06
CA GLN A 295 2.41 7.04 -7.99
C GLN A 295 2.91 6.08 -6.91
N GLY A 296 2.24 6.02 -5.75
CA GLY A 296 2.52 5.04 -4.71
C GLY A 296 2.32 3.61 -5.20
N LEU A 297 1.28 3.34 -5.99
CA LEU A 297 1.10 2.02 -6.63
C LEU A 297 2.13 1.74 -7.73
N ALA A 298 2.60 2.77 -8.43
CA ALA A 298 3.55 2.63 -9.54
C ALA A 298 5.01 2.48 -9.09
N ASN A 299 5.39 3.16 -8.00
CA ASN A 299 6.78 3.29 -7.53
C ASN A 299 6.99 2.84 -6.09
N GLY A 300 5.94 2.43 -5.38
CA GLY A 300 6.03 1.96 -4.01
C GLY A 300 6.55 0.52 -3.89
N PRO A 301 6.47 -0.06 -2.68
CA PRO A 301 6.97 -1.42 -2.41
C PRO A 301 6.40 -2.49 -3.34
N ASP A 302 5.12 -2.34 -3.73
CA ASP A 302 4.43 -3.30 -4.59
C ASP A 302 4.71 -3.12 -6.09
N ALA A 303 5.48 -2.10 -6.50
CA ALA A 303 5.78 -1.83 -7.90
C ALA A 303 6.50 -3.01 -8.58
N GLY A 304 7.40 -3.66 -7.84
CA GLY A 304 8.11 -4.86 -8.30
C GLY A 304 7.14 -6.03 -8.54
N PHE A 305 6.16 -6.20 -7.64
CA PHE A 305 5.11 -7.21 -7.77
C PHE A 305 4.25 -6.97 -9.02
N TYR A 306 3.79 -5.73 -9.23
CA TYR A 306 2.98 -5.37 -10.39
C TYR A 306 3.75 -5.63 -11.69
N THR A 307 5.00 -5.18 -11.77
CA THR A 307 5.86 -5.42 -12.94
C THR A 307 6.07 -6.91 -13.20
N ARG A 308 6.21 -7.73 -12.17
CA ARG A 308 6.52 -9.16 -12.33
C ARG A 308 5.30 -10.01 -12.67
N PHE A 309 4.13 -9.71 -12.13
CA PHE A 309 2.97 -10.61 -12.22
C PHE A 309 1.69 -9.97 -12.79
N CYS A 310 1.58 -8.65 -12.84
CA CYS A 310 0.35 -7.97 -13.29
C CYS A 310 0.47 -7.41 -14.71
N GLY A 311 -0.61 -6.82 -15.22
CA GLY A 311 -0.68 -6.22 -16.55
C GLY A 311 -1.99 -6.58 -17.26
N SER A 312 -2.01 -6.45 -18.59
CA SER A 312 -3.12 -6.97 -19.39
C SER A 312 -3.29 -8.49 -19.19
N PRO A 313 -4.50 -9.06 -19.40
CA PRO A 313 -4.73 -10.49 -19.22
C PRO A 313 -3.72 -11.37 -19.95
N LYS A 314 -3.40 -11.03 -21.20
CA LYS A 314 -2.40 -11.74 -22.02
C LYS A 314 -0.98 -11.66 -21.44
N GLN A 315 -0.58 -10.49 -20.94
CA GLN A 315 0.73 -10.32 -20.31
C GLN A 315 0.82 -11.10 -19.01
N MET A 316 -0.23 -11.06 -18.19
CA MET A 316 -0.31 -11.84 -16.96
C MET A 316 -0.19 -13.34 -17.27
N ASP A 317 -0.94 -13.86 -18.25
CA ASP A 317 -0.85 -15.27 -18.65
C ASP A 317 0.56 -15.67 -19.08
N GLN A 318 1.23 -14.83 -19.87
CA GLN A 318 2.61 -15.07 -20.29
C GLN A 318 3.58 -15.07 -19.11
N LYS A 319 3.44 -14.11 -18.19
CA LYS A 319 4.27 -14.00 -16.98
C LYS A 319 4.11 -15.22 -16.07
N PHE A 320 2.88 -15.65 -15.82
CA PHE A 320 2.60 -16.84 -15.02
C PHE A 320 3.10 -18.12 -15.69
N LYS A 321 2.95 -18.24 -17.01
CA LYS A 321 3.50 -19.36 -17.76
C LYS A 321 5.02 -19.43 -17.62
N SER A 322 5.73 -18.33 -17.85
CA SER A 322 7.19 -18.26 -17.69
C SER A 322 7.61 -18.61 -16.26
N ALA A 323 6.98 -17.98 -15.25
CA ALA A 323 7.30 -18.24 -13.86
C ALA A 323 7.09 -19.71 -13.48
N LYS A 324 6.02 -20.33 -13.98
CA LYS A 324 5.74 -21.76 -13.77
C LYS A 324 6.78 -22.65 -14.46
N GLU A 325 7.17 -22.33 -15.69
CA GLU A 325 8.21 -23.06 -16.43
C GLU A 325 9.57 -22.97 -15.71
N ASP A 326 9.94 -21.77 -15.24
CA ASP A 326 11.17 -21.55 -14.50
C ASP A 326 11.20 -22.33 -13.18
N LEU A 327 10.13 -22.24 -12.37
CA LEU A 327 10.01 -22.99 -11.12
C LEU A 327 10.05 -24.52 -11.35
N ASN A 328 9.37 -25.02 -12.38
CA ASN A 328 9.42 -26.45 -12.68
C ASN A 328 10.80 -26.88 -13.17
N ARG A 329 11.48 -26.07 -13.98
CA ARG A 329 12.85 -26.36 -14.43
C ARG A 329 13.80 -26.47 -13.25
N GLU A 330 13.75 -25.52 -12.32
CA GLU A 330 14.53 -25.54 -11.08
C GLU A 330 14.17 -26.74 -10.20
N LEU A 331 12.88 -27.09 -10.09
CA LEU A 331 12.44 -28.25 -9.33
C LEU A 331 12.98 -29.56 -9.91
N GLU A 332 12.95 -29.73 -11.24
CA GLU A 332 13.49 -30.91 -11.89
C GLU A 332 15.01 -30.97 -11.81
N GLN A 333 15.71 -29.83 -11.88
CA GLN A 333 17.14 -29.75 -11.61
C GLN A 333 17.48 -30.17 -10.17
N LEU A 334 16.72 -29.68 -9.18
CA LEU A 334 16.90 -30.09 -7.78
C LEU A 334 16.67 -31.60 -7.60
N LYS A 335 15.61 -32.16 -8.19
CA LYS A 335 15.35 -33.61 -8.16
C LYS A 335 16.47 -34.42 -8.80
N GLN A 336 16.98 -33.98 -9.95
CA GLN A 336 18.07 -34.67 -10.63
C GLN A 336 19.36 -34.59 -9.83
N ASN A 337 19.69 -33.43 -9.26
CA ASN A 337 20.84 -33.26 -8.40
C ASN A 337 20.74 -34.18 -7.18
N LEU A 338 19.59 -34.20 -6.49
CA LEU A 338 19.37 -35.11 -5.36
C LEU A 338 19.62 -36.57 -5.73
N ARG A 339 19.06 -37.04 -6.85
CA ARG A 339 19.29 -38.43 -7.32
C ARG A 339 20.77 -38.72 -7.55
N THR A 340 21.46 -37.83 -8.27
CA THR A 340 22.89 -38.01 -8.56
C THR A 340 23.75 -38.02 -7.29
N LEU A 341 23.42 -37.19 -6.30
CA LEU A 341 24.16 -37.16 -5.02
C LEU A 341 23.82 -38.35 -4.11
N GLN A 342 22.59 -38.88 -4.19
CA GLN A 342 22.18 -40.10 -3.49
C GLN A 342 22.88 -41.34 -4.07
N ASP A 343 23.00 -41.42 -5.39
CA ASP A 343 23.63 -42.54 -6.09
C ASP A 343 25.16 -42.57 -5.88
N ASP A 344 25.81 -41.40 -5.90
CA ASP A 344 27.24 -41.26 -5.63
C ASP A 344 27.51 -40.01 -4.76
N PRO A 345 27.71 -40.19 -3.44
CA PRO A 345 28.06 -39.09 -2.55
C PRO A 345 29.31 -38.32 -2.97
N GLN A 346 30.26 -38.94 -3.69
CA GLN A 346 31.47 -38.22 -4.14
C GLN A 346 31.16 -37.09 -5.11
N MET A 347 30.00 -37.12 -5.78
CA MET A 347 29.53 -36.06 -6.66
C MET A 347 29.26 -34.75 -5.92
N ILE A 348 29.14 -34.76 -4.58
CA ILE A 348 29.08 -33.54 -3.77
C ILE A 348 30.29 -32.64 -4.04
N ARG A 349 31.46 -33.21 -4.35
CA ARG A 349 32.66 -32.42 -4.71
C ARG A 349 32.44 -31.46 -5.89
N ALA A 350 31.49 -31.76 -6.78
CA ALA A 350 31.13 -30.87 -7.88
C ALA A 350 30.41 -29.60 -7.40
N LEU A 351 29.72 -29.66 -6.26
CA LEU A 351 29.03 -28.53 -5.60
C LEU A 351 29.96 -27.70 -4.73
N LEU A 352 31.12 -28.24 -4.34
CA LEU A 352 32.10 -27.57 -3.47
C LEU A 352 33.14 -26.73 -4.24
N LYS A 353 33.03 -26.64 -5.57
CA LYS A 353 34.03 -25.99 -6.44
C LYS A 353 33.99 -24.47 -6.36
#